data_AF-A0A170UQT4-F1
#
_entry.id   AF-A0A170UQT4-F1
#
_cell.length_a   1.000
_cell.length_b   1.000
_cell.length_c   1.000
_cell.angle_alpha   90.00
_cell.angle_beta   90.00
_cell.angle_gamma   90.00
#
_symmetry.space_group_name_H-M   'P 1'
#
loop_
_entity.id
_entity.type
_entity.pdbx_description
1 polymer ?
#
loop_
_entity_poly.entity_id
_entity_poly.type
_entity_poly.pdbx_seq_one_letter_code
_entity_poly.pdbx_strand_id
1 'polypeptide(L)'
;SLLGGVLRRAKSKNGGRLLREKLENIGLNLPAGRRKAANVTLLTSLVEGEAIHLARDFGYVCETEFPARQVAEYLTRQHTSDPSDSYRRKE
;
A
#
# COMPACT_ATOMS: atom_id res chain seq x y z
N SER A 1 7.94 -4.45 9.31
CA SER A 1 7.29 -5.00 8.11
C SER A 1 8.24 -4.96 6.92
N LEU A 2 8.39 -6.08 6.19
CA LEU A 2 9.20 -6.19 4.97
C LEU A 2 8.75 -5.20 3.87
N LEU A 3 7.45 -4.95 3.77
CA LEU A 3 6.85 -4.03 2.80
C LEU A 3 7.45 -2.62 2.91
N GLY A 4 7.59 -2.11 4.15
CA GLY A 4 8.19 -0.79 4.37
C GLY A 4 9.67 -0.69 3.99
N GLY A 5 10.38 -1.82 3.91
CA GLY A 5 11.77 -1.88 3.41
C GLY A 5 11.83 -1.88 1.88
N VAL A 6 10.93 -2.63 1.22
CA VAL A 6 10.80 -2.65 -0.24
C VAL A 6 10.39 -1.28 -0.78
N LEU A 7 9.35 -0.67 -0.18
CA LEU A 7 8.85 0.65 -0.60
C LEU A 7 9.90 1.76 -0.45
N ARG A 8 10.76 1.70 0.58
CA ARG A 8 11.85 2.66 0.75
C ARG A 8 12.91 2.52 -0.34
N ARG A 9 13.25 1.29 -0.73
CA ARG A 9 14.25 1.00 -1.78
C ARG A 9 13.74 1.34 -3.19
N ALA A 10 12.44 1.17 -3.44
CA ALA A 10 11.82 1.47 -4.73
C ALA A 10 11.67 2.98 -5.02
N LYS A 11 12.00 3.86 -4.06
CA LYS A 11 11.85 5.31 -4.22
C LYS A 11 12.91 5.85 -5.18
N SER A 12 12.49 6.66 -6.16
CA SER A 12 13.41 7.32 -7.09
C SER A 12 14.34 8.32 -6.37
N LYS A 13 15.65 8.24 -6.68
CA LYS A 13 16.64 9.23 -6.23
C LYS A 13 16.22 10.60 -6.74
N ASN A 14 16.23 11.62 -5.88
CA ASN A 14 15.79 12.99 -6.18
C ASN A 14 14.32 13.17 -6.58
N GLY A 15 13.46 12.13 -6.51
CA GLY A 15 12.07 12.22 -6.99
C GLY A 15 11.29 13.38 -6.36
N GLY A 16 11.50 13.66 -5.07
CA GLY A 16 10.87 14.79 -4.39
C GLY A 16 11.34 16.16 -4.89
N ARG A 17 12.59 16.31 -5.37
CA ARG A 17 13.08 17.57 -5.94
C ARG A 17 12.44 17.82 -7.30
N LEU A 18 12.51 16.84 -8.19
CA LEU A 18 11.94 16.93 -9.54
C LEU A 18 10.43 17.18 -9.50
N LEU A 19 9.72 16.57 -8.56
CA LEU A 19 8.29 16.81 -8.37
C LEU A 19 8.01 18.27 -8.01
N ARG A 20 8.76 18.86 -7.09
CA ARG A 20 8.60 20.27 -6.71
C ARG A 20 8.86 21.20 -7.89
N GLU A 21 9.95 20.99 -8.63
CA GLU A 21 10.29 21.78 -9.81
C GLU A 21 9.18 21.74 -10.89
N LYS A 22 8.63 20.54 -11.15
CA LYS A 22 7.51 20.40 -12.11
C LYS A 22 6.23 21.09 -11.64
N LEU A 23 5.92 21.04 -10.35
CA LEU A 23 4.73 21.68 -9.80
C LEU A 23 4.88 23.20 -9.78
N GLU A 24 6.08 23.70 -9.48
CA GLU A 24 6.39 25.13 -9.52
C GLU A 24 6.16 25.71 -10.93
N ASN A 25 6.53 24.98 -11.98
CA ASN A 25 6.24 25.37 -13.37
C ASN A 25 4.74 25.50 -13.69
N ILE A 26 3.87 24.84 -12.92
CA ILE A 26 2.40 24.89 -13.06
C ILE A 26 1.79 25.87 -12.04
N GLY A 27 2.63 26.59 -11.27
CA GLY A 27 2.20 27.56 -10.26
C GLY A 27 1.87 26.95 -8.89
N LEU A 28 2.25 25.70 -8.64
CA LEU A 28 2.04 25.01 -7.36
C LEU A 28 3.34 24.94 -6.56
N ASN A 29 3.41 25.70 -5.47
CA ASN A 29 4.58 25.69 -4.61
C ASN A 29 4.47 24.59 -3.52
N LEU A 30 5.48 23.72 -3.46
CA LEU A 30 5.58 22.70 -2.43
C LEU A 30 6.86 22.85 -1.60
N PRO A 31 6.75 22.78 -0.27
CA PRO A 31 7.89 22.84 0.65
C PRO A 31 8.79 21.61 0.57
N ALA A 32 10.07 21.78 0.89
CA ALA A 32 10.96 20.66 1.14
C ALA A 32 10.74 20.04 2.54
N GLY A 33 11.04 18.74 2.68
CA GLY A 33 10.99 18.02 3.96
C GLY A 33 9.67 17.28 4.25
N ARG A 34 9.63 16.57 5.37
CA ARG A 34 8.42 15.87 5.86
C ARG A 34 7.71 16.77 6.86
N ARG A 35 6.56 17.33 6.47
CA ARG A 35 5.75 18.14 7.38
C ARG A 35 4.98 17.24 8.36
N LYS A 36 4.98 17.60 9.66
CA LYS A 36 4.13 16.96 10.68
C LYS A 36 2.70 17.50 10.67
N ALA A 37 2.50 18.72 10.17
CA ALA A 37 1.21 19.35 9.92
C ALA A 37 1.34 20.22 8.66
N ALA A 38 0.29 20.28 7.84
CA ALA A 38 0.27 21.06 6.60
C ALA A 38 -1.02 21.88 6.54
N ASN A 39 -0.92 23.12 6.03
CA ASN A 39 -2.09 23.88 5.65
C ASN A 39 -2.82 23.14 4.53
N VAL A 40 -4.16 23.20 4.55
CA VAL A 40 -4.98 22.67 3.47
C VAL A 40 -4.67 23.47 2.20
N THR A 41 -4.31 22.77 1.13
CA THR A 41 -4.01 23.34 -0.18
C THR A 41 -4.77 22.56 -1.26
N LEU A 42 -4.82 23.05 -2.49
CA LEU A 42 -5.42 22.32 -3.62
C LEU A 42 -4.80 20.92 -3.80
N LEU A 43 -3.50 20.76 -3.52
CA LEU A 43 -2.86 19.46 -3.56
C LEU A 43 -3.46 18.49 -2.53
N THR A 44 -3.85 18.97 -1.35
CA THR A 44 -4.49 18.16 -0.30
C THR A 44 -5.81 17.57 -0.81
N SER A 45 -6.67 18.40 -1.42
CA SER A 45 -7.93 17.95 -2.00
C SER A 45 -7.73 16.99 -3.16
N LEU A 46 -6.71 17.20 -4.00
CA LEU A 46 -6.37 16.29 -5.09
C LEU A 46 -5.98 14.90 -4.57
N VAL A 47 -5.04 14.82 -3.62
CA VAL A 47 -4.58 13.52 -3.11
C VAL A 47 -5.65 12.81 -2.28
N GLU A 48 -6.61 13.52 -1.70
CA GLU A 48 -7.76 12.93 -1.02
C GLU A 48 -8.65 12.16 -2.01
N GLY A 49 -8.97 12.77 -3.16
CA GLY A 49 -9.74 12.11 -4.22
C GLY A 49 -9.03 10.86 -4.76
N GLU A 50 -7.74 10.96 -5.06
CA GLU A 50 -6.94 9.83 -5.54
C GLU A 50 -6.85 8.70 -4.51
N ALA A 51 -6.74 9.03 -3.21
CA ALA A 51 -6.71 8.03 -2.15
C ALA A 51 -8.04 7.28 -2.04
N ILE A 52 -9.17 7.98 -2.21
CA ILE A 52 -10.50 7.37 -2.23
C ILE A 52 -10.65 6.42 -3.43
N HIS A 53 -10.24 6.86 -4.63
CA HIS A 53 -10.27 6.00 -5.82
C HIS A 53 -9.40 4.75 -5.63
N LEU A 54 -8.17 4.92 -5.16
CA LEU A 54 -7.26 3.80 -4.87
C LEU A 54 -7.88 2.80 -3.90
N ALA A 55 -8.50 3.28 -2.82
CA ALA A 55 -9.13 2.40 -1.83
C ALA A 55 -10.29 1.60 -2.44
N ARG A 56 -11.11 2.24 -3.27
CA ARG A 56 -12.22 1.59 -3.98
C ARG A 56 -11.72 0.54 -4.97
N ASP A 57 -10.76 0.90 -5.82
CA ASP A 57 -10.21 0.00 -6.84
C ASP A 57 -9.52 -1.21 -6.19
N PHE A 58 -8.76 -0.96 -5.11
CA PHE A 58 -8.14 -2.03 -4.34
C PHE A 58 -9.18 -2.98 -3.72
N GLY A 59 -10.28 -2.44 -3.17
CA GLY A 59 -11.39 -3.25 -2.67
C GLY A 59 -12.01 -4.13 -3.75
N TYR A 60 -12.30 -3.57 -4.92
CA TYR A 60 -12.84 -4.31 -6.06
C TYR A 60 -11.92 -5.46 -6.51
N VAL A 61 -10.62 -5.20 -6.63
CA VAL A 61 -9.62 -6.24 -6.97
C VAL A 61 -9.60 -7.35 -5.90
N CYS A 62 -9.70 -6.98 -4.61
CA CYS A 62 -9.76 -7.96 -3.53
C CYS A 62 -11.03 -8.84 -3.58
N GLU A 63 -12.16 -8.30 -4.03
CA GLU A 63 -13.41 -9.06 -4.08
C GLU A 63 -13.51 -9.93 -5.34
N THR A 64 -13.01 -9.43 -6.47
CA THR A 64 -13.26 -10.05 -7.77
C THR A 64 -12.08 -10.85 -8.31
N GLU A 65 -10.85 -10.46 -8.00
CA GLU A 65 -9.64 -11.07 -8.58
C GLU A 65 -8.80 -11.83 -7.57
N PHE A 66 -8.91 -11.53 -6.27
CA PHE A 66 -8.10 -12.21 -5.26
C PHE A 66 -8.53 -13.68 -5.10
N PRO A 67 -7.62 -14.66 -5.28
CA PRO A 67 -7.95 -16.09 -5.27
C PRO A 67 -8.09 -16.63 -3.84
N ALA A 68 -8.96 -16.02 -3.03
CA ALA A 68 -9.13 -16.30 -1.61
C ALA A 68 -9.38 -17.79 -1.33
N ARG A 69 -10.25 -18.42 -2.13
CA ARG A 69 -10.61 -19.83 -1.97
C ARG A 69 -9.43 -20.76 -2.27
N GLN A 70 -8.73 -20.55 -3.38
CA GLN A 70 -7.60 -21.37 -3.79
C GLN A 70 -6.46 -21.27 -2.77
N VAL A 71 -6.20 -20.06 -2.25
CA VAL A 71 -5.21 -19.84 -1.18
C VAL A 71 -5.63 -20.54 0.11
N ALA A 72 -6.90 -20.42 0.51
CA ALA A 72 -7.41 -21.10 1.70
C ALA A 72 -7.33 -22.62 1.58
N GLU A 73 -7.78 -23.19 0.46
CA GLU A 73 -7.69 -24.64 0.20
C GLU A 73 -6.24 -25.14 0.23
N TYR A 74 -5.31 -24.39 -0.37
CA TYR A 74 -3.88 -24.73 -0.32
C TYR A 74 -3.34 -24.77 1.12
N LEU A 75 -3.66 -23.75 1.93
CA LEU A 75 -3.20 -23.67 3.32
C LEU A 75 -3.83 -24.76 4.20
N THR A 76 -5.12 -25.06 4.03
CA THR A 76 -5.80 -26.10 4.82
C THR A 76 -5.30 -27.50 4.46
N ARG A 77 -5.00 -27.78 3.18
CA ARG A 77 -4.47 -29.09 2.74
C ARG A 77 -3.19 -29.49 3.48
N GLN A 78 -2.31 -28.52 3.75
CA GLN A 78 -1.07 -28.77 4.52
C GLN A 78 -1.34 -29.12 5.99
N HIS A 79 -2.47 -28.68 6.55
CA HIS A 79 -2.84 -28.97 7.94
C HIS A 79 -3.70 -30.22 8.10
N THR A 80 -4.35 -30.70 7.05
CA THR A 80 -5.22 -31.89 7.11
C THR A 80 -4.51 -33.18 6.66
N SER A 81 -3.32 -33.09 6.07
CA SER A 81 -2.59 -34.26 5.54
C SER A 81 -1.92 -35.13 6.60
N ASP A 82 -1.82 -34.68 7.86
CA ASP A 82 -1.26 -35.49 8.95
C ASP A 82 -2.09 -35.37 10.24
N PRO A 83 -2.86 -36.41 10.61
CA PRO A 83 -3.60 -36.46 11.87
C PRO A 83 -2.71 -36.30 13.12
N SER A 84 -1.38 -36.51 13.00
CA SER A 84 -0.45 -36.41 14.12
C SER A 84 -0.08 -34.96 14.50
N ASP A 85 -0.18 -34.01 13.56
CA ASP A 85 0.16 -32.60 13.82
C ASP A 85 -0.94 -31.82 14.55
N SER A 86 -2.21 -32.28 14.46
CA SER A 86 -3.32 -31.71 15.24
C SER A 86 -3.11 -31.81 16.76
N TYR A 87 -2.32 -32.79 17.22
CA TYR A 87 -2.07 -33.04 18.64
C TYR A 87 -0.89 -32.24 19.21
N ARG A 88 0.06 -31.76 18.39
CA ARG A 88 1.22 -30.98 18.87
C ARG A 88 0.92 -29.50 19.18
N ARG A 89 -0.25 -29.01 18.79
CA ARG A 89 -0.63 -27.59 18.99
C ARG A 89 -1.33 -27.31 20.32
N LYS A 90 -1.44 -28.31 21.21
CA LYS A 90 -2.04 -28.21 22.55
C LYS A 90 -1.05 -28.33 23.71
N GLU A 91 0.26 -28.37 23.44
CA GLU A 91 1.31 -28.16 24.45
C GLU A 91 1.90 -26.75 24.36
#